data_AF-A0AAU8H2T2-F1
#
_entry.id   AF-A0AAU8H2T2-F1
#
_cell.length_a   1.000
_cell.length_b   1.000
_cell.length_c   1.000
_cell.angle_alpha   90.00
_cell.angle_beta   90.00
_cell.angle_gamma   90.00
#
_symmetry.space_group_name_H-M   'P 1'
#
loop_
_entity.id
_entity.type
_entity.pdbx_description
1 polymer ?
#
loop_
_entity_poly.entity_id
_entity_poly.type
_entity_poly.pdbx_seq_one_letter_code
_entity_poly.pdbx_strand_id
1 'polypeptide(L)'
;MLFSSEIIEELEKLDPHIRSAFLKILKLIEKAIGEVVKREDFLELKKEVERLANIVTELAEAQRKSEQRLTRIEQTIAELAEAQKRTEERLNELAEAQTKSEQRLTRIEQTIAELAEAQKRTEEELRQLIGEHKKTREQLGGLTHTVGYVLEDRAYKGLPELIKRDFALQTIDFIKRDYIEISPNRYEEINIFGKGRTDGKEKWILGECKTQLKKTDIDSFLNKIKKIESLLKGEKILITVTYQASPPVRQYAQEKGVKIYFSYEMPL
;
A
#
# COMPACT_ATOMS: atom_id res chain seq x y z
N MET A 1 -92.32 -77.13 -17.64
CA MET A 1 -93.22 -76.87 -18.80
C MET A 1 -93.75 -75.47 -18.62
N LEU A 2 -93.62 -74.62 -19.64
CA LEU A 2 -94.10 -73.23 -19.58
C LEU A 2 -95.64 -73.10 -19.62
N PHE A 3 -96.36 -74.19 -19.85
CA PHE A 3 -97.82 -74.21 -19.98
C PHE A 3 -98.45 -74.83 -18.74
N SER A 4 -99.54 -74.19 -18.24
CA SER A 4 -100.35 -74.68 -17.12
C SER A 4 -100.82 -76.11 -17.38
N SER A 5 -100.94 -76.93 -16.33
CA SER A 5 -101.52 -78.28 -16.40
C SER A 5 -102.91 -78.28 -17.05
N GLU A 6 -103.66 -77.18 -16.89
CA GLU A 6 -104.97 -76.97 -17.52
C GLU A 6 -104.91 -76.96 -19.06
N ILE A 7 -103.83 -76.43 -19.66
CA ILE A 7 -103.66 -76.42 -21.13
C ILE A 7 -103.42 -77.84 -21.64
N ILE A 8 -102.71 -78.67 -20.86
CA ILE A 8 -102.39 -80.06 -21.22
C ILE A 8 -103.67 -80.91 -21.15
N GLU A 9 -104.49 -80.73 -20.13
CA GLU A 9 -105.77 -81.43 -19.98
C GLU A 9 -106.77 -81.12 -21.10
N GLU A 10 -106.85 -79.85 -21.55
CA GLU A 10 -107.75 -79.48 -22.66
C GLU A 10 -107.25 -80.00 -24.02
N LEU A 11 -105.94 -80.13 -24.23
CA LEU A 11 -105.39 -80.72 -25.45
C LEU A 11 -105.70 -82.22 -25.59
N GLU A 12 -105.85 -82.94 -24.47
CA GLU A 12 -106.18 -84.36 -24.45
C GLU A 12 -107.64 -84.67 -24.84
N LYS A 13 -108.52 -83.67 -24.78
CA LYS A 13 -109.92 -83.78 -25.22
C LYS A 13 -110.11 -83.56 -26.73
N LEU A 14 -109.08 -83.07 -27.43
CA LEU A 14 -109.12 -82.80 -28.86
C LEU A 14 -108.79 -84.03 -29.71
N ASP A 15 -109.29 -84.04 -30.95
CA ASP A 15 -108.99 -85.06 -31.94
C ASP A 15 -107.46 -85.20 -32.19
N PRO A 16 -106.90 -86.42 -32.40
CA PRO A 16 -105.47 -86.64 -32.51
C PRO A 16 -104.75 -85.77 -33.55
N HIS A 17 -105.41 -85.45 -34.68
CA HIS A 17 -104.80 -84.64 -35.74
C HIS A 17 -104.69 -83.16 -35.31
N ILE A 18 -105.71 -82.64 -34.65
CA ILE A 18 -105.76 -81.27 -34.12
C ILE A 18 -104.78 -81.13 -32.94
N ARG A 19 -104.74 -82.12 -32.05
CA ARG A 19 -103.78 -82.17 -30.91
C ARG A 19 -102.33 -82.11 -31.38
N SER A 20 -101.99 -82.84 -32.44
CA SER A 20 -100.63 -82.81 -33.01
C SER A 20 -100.25 -81.44 -33.55
N ALA A 21 -101.18 -80.76 -34.23
CA ALA A 21 -100.98 -79.40 -34.73
C ALA A 21 -100.75 -78.40 -33.59
N PHE A 22 -101.58 -78.43 -32.54
CA PHE A 22 -101.42 -77.58 -31.35
C PHE A 22 -100.13 -77.87 -30.58
N LEU A 23 -99.70 -79.13 -30.44
CA LEU A 23 -98.42 -79.48 -29.81
C LEU A 23 -97.22 -78.93 -30.60
N LYS A 24 -97.27 -78.93 -31.94
CA LYS A 24 -96.24 -78.29 -32.76
C LYS A 24 -96.21 -76.78 -32.57
N ILE A 25 -97.37 -76.14 -32.48
CA ILE A 25 -97.51 -74.70 -32.20
C ILE A 25 -96.95 -74.39 -30.80
N LEU A 26 -97.29 -75.17 -29.78
CA LEU A 26 -96.79 -74.98 -28.41
C LEU A 26 -95.27 -75.19 -28.32
N LYS A 27 -94.70 -76.18 -29.02
CA LYS A 27 -93.24 -76.35 -29.12
C LYS A 27 -92.56 -75.18 -29.84
N LEU A 28 -93.18 -74.65 -30.90
CA LEU A 28 -92.68 -73.45 -31.58
C LEU A 28 -92.73 -72.22 -30.67
N ILE A 29 -93.81 -72.06 -29.89
CA ILE A 29 -93.96 -70.99 -28.90
C ILE A 29 -92.93 -71.15 -27.77
N GLU A 30 -92.73 -72.36 -27.24
CA GLU A 30 -91.75 -72.62 -26.18
C GLU A 30 -90.31 -72.36 -26.66
N LYS A 31 -89.99 -72.73 -27.91
CA LYS A 31 -88.71 -72.40 -28.55
C LYS A 31 -88.54 -70.89 -28.75
N ALA A 32 -89.56 -70.21 -29.27
CA ALA A 32 -89.55 -68.76 -29.48
C ALA A 32 -89.41 -68.00 -28.14
N ILE A 33 -90.10 -68.42 -27.08
CA ILE A 33 -89.98 -67.82 -25.74
C ILE A 33 -88.61 -68.12 -25.12
N GLY A 34 -88.02 -69.30 -25.38
CA GLY A 34 -86.65 -69.64 -24.95
C GLY A 34 -85.56 -68.79 -25.59
N GLU A 35 -85.83 -68.22 -26.78
CA GLU A 35 -84.94 -67.28 -27.49
C GLU A 35 -85.18 -65.81 -27.10
N VAL A 36 -86.22 -65.51 -26.30
CA VAL A 36 -86.51 -64.15 -25.81
C VAL A 36 -85.72 -63.87 -24.53
N VAL A 37 -85.12 -62.68 -24.48
CA VAL A 37 -84.40 -62.16 -23.31
C VAL A 37 -85.31 -62.21 -22.08
N LYS A 38 -84.84 -62.87 -21.03
CA LYS A 38 -85.63 -63.03 -19.81
C LYS A 38 -85.55 -61.78 -18.95
N ARG A 39 -86.49 -61.65 -18.01
CA ARG A 39 -86.50 -60.55 -17.04
C ARG A 39 -85.23 -60.57 -16.17
N GLU A 40 -84.71 -61.75 -15.86
CA GLU A 40 -83.46 -61.95 -15.13
C GLU A 40 -82.26 -61.36 -15.89
N ASP A 41 -82.12 -61.63 -17.19
CA ASP A 41 -81.05 -61.09 -18.04
C ASP A 41 -81.08 -59.55 -18.09
N PHE A 42 -82.28 -58.96 -18.15
CA PHE A 42 -82.45 -57.50 -18.10
C PHE A 42 -82.09 -56.90 -16.74
N LEU A 43 -82.39 -57.60 -15.64
CA LEU A 43 -82.01 -57.18 -14.29
C LEU A 43 -80.49 -57.26 -14.09
N GLU A 44 -79.82 -58.28 -14.63
CA GLU A 44 -78.35 -58.37 -14.63
C GLU A 44 -77.72 -57.26 -15.48
N LEU A 45 -78.22 -57.03 -16.70
CA LEU A 45 -77.77 -55.93 -17.54
C LEU A 45 -77.95 -54.57 -16.84
N LYS A 46 -79.09 -54.34 -16.17
CA LYS A 46 -79.32 -53.12 -15.41
C LYS A 46 -78.28 -52.93 -14.30
N LYS A 47 -77.92 -53.99 -13.57
CA LYS A 47 -76.88 -53.93 -12.53
C LYS A 47 -75.51 -53.61 -13.12
N GLU A 48 -75.13 -54.22 -14.24
CA GLU A 48 -73.86 -53.91 -14.91
C GLU A 48 -73.83 -52.48 -15.48
N VAL A 49 -74.95 -51.99 -16.01
CA VAL A 49 -75.09 -50.59 -16.46
C VAL A 49 -75.00 -49.61 -15.27
N GLU A 50 -75.63 -49.91 -14.13
CA GLU A 50 -75.49 -49.11 -12.91
C GLU A 50 -74.05 -49.10 -12.39
N ARG A 51 -73.38 -50.26 -12.41
CA ARG A 51 -71.95 -50.38 -12.05
C ARG A 51 -71.08 -49.56 -13.00
N LEU A 52 -71.32 -49.63 -14.30
CA LEU A 52 -70.59 -48.85 -15.30
C LEU A 52 -70.81 -47.34 -15.08
N ALA A 53 -72.05 -46.91 -14.82
CA ALA A 53 -72.37 -45.51 -14.53
C ALA A 53 -71.61 -44.98 -13.30
N ASN A 54 -71.49 -45.80 -12.25
CA ASN A 54 -70.70 -45.46 -11.06
C ASN A 54 -69.20 -45.34 -11.40
N ILE A 55 -68.62 -46.29 -12.14
CA ILE A 55 -67.21 -46.25 -12.55
C ILE A 55 -66.93 -45.01 -13.42
N VAL A 56 -67.82 -44.68 -14.35
CA VAL A 56 -67.68 -43.48 -15.20
C VAL A 56 -67.73 -42.21 -14.36
N THR A 57 -68.57 -42.17 -13.33
CA THR A 57 -68.65 -41.04 -12.41
C THR A 57 -67.35 -40.88 -11.60
N GLU A 58 -66.83 -41.97 -11.03
CA GLU A 58 -65.54 -41.97 -10.32
C GLU A 58 -64.37 -41.56 -11.24
N LEU A 59 -64.37 -42.04 -12.49
CA LEU A 59 -63.36 -41.66 -13.48
C LEU A 59 -63.43 -40.17 -13.82
N ALA A 60 -64.63 -39.61 -13.98
CA ALA A 60 -64.82 -38.17 -14.23
C ALA A 60 -64.31 -37.33 -13.05
N GLU A 61 -64.54 -37.76 -11.82
CA GLU A 61 -63.98 -37.10 -10.63
C GLU A 61 -62.45 -37.19 -10.56
N ALA A 62 -61.88 -38.36 -10.86
CA ALA A 62 -60.43 -38.56 -10.91
C ALA A 62 -59.78 -37.71 -12.01
N GLN A 63 -60.43 -37.60 -13.17
CA GLN A 63 -59.98 -36.74 -14.27
C GLN A 63 -60.02 -35.27 -13.86
N ARG A 64 -61.12 -34.80 -13.25
CA ARG A 64 -61.25 -33.41 -12.75
C ARG A 64 -60.17 -33.07 -11.71
N LYS A 65 -59.88 -33.99 -10.77
CA LYS A 65 -58.77 -33.83 -9.81
C LYS A 65 -57.41 -33.76 -10.51
N SER A 66 -57.21 -34.53 -11.58
CA SER A 66 -55.97 -34.53 -12.35
C SER A 66 -55.78 -33.23 -13.12
N GLU A 67 -56.83 -32.70 -13.77
CA GLU A 67 -56.82 -31.40 -14.43
C GLU A 67 -56.48 -30.27 -13.45
N GLN A 68 -57.07 -30.28 -12.25
CA GLN A 68 -56.71 -29.31 -11.20
C GLN A 68 -55.24 -29.40 -10.78
N ARG A 69 -54.67 -30.60 -10.72
CA ARG A 69 -53.22 -30.77 -10.43
C ARG A 69 -52.36 -30.26 -11.59
N LEU A 70 -52.77 -30.48 -12.83
CA LEU A 70 -52.09 -29.96 -14.01
C LEU A 70 -52.07 -28.44 -14.02
N THR A 71 -53.21 -27.77 -13.78
CA THR A 71 -53.25 -26.30 -13.68
C THR A 71 -52.34 -25.76 -12.58
N ARG A 72 -52.26 -26.43 -11.43
CA ARG A 72 -51.32 -26.03 -10.36
C ARG A 72 -49.86 -26.18 -10.80
N ILE A 73 -49.54 -27.27 -11.50
CA ILE A 73 -48.17 -27.51 -12.00
C ILE A 73 -47.81 -26.46 -13.07
N GLU A 74 -48.72 -26.15 -14.00
CA GLU A 74 -48.52 -25.10 -15.00
C GLU A 74 -48.21 -23.75 -14.34
N GLN A 75 -48.95 -23.40 -13.29
CA GLN A 75 -48.68 -22.18 -12.51
C GLN A 75 -47.31 -22.22 -11.84
N THR A 76 -46.94 -23.33 -11.18
CA THR A 76 -45.62 -23.46 -10.55
C THR A 76 -44.48 -23.39 -11.57
N ILE A 77 -44.66 -23.96 -12.77
CA ILE A 77 -43.68 -23.87 -13.86
C ILE A 77 -43.53 -22.43 -14.34
N ALA A 78 -44.63 -21.69 -14.47
CA ALA A 78 -44.59 -20.28 -14.85
C ALA A 78 -43.83 -19.43 -13.81
N GLU A 79 -44.11 -19.65 -12.52
CA GLU A 79 -43.40 -18.97 -11.41
C GLU A 79 -41.90 -19.31 -11.41
N LEU A 80 -41.54 -20.58 -11.67
CA LEU A 80 -40.14 -21.01 -11.79
C LEU A 80 -39.44 -20.37 -12.98
N ALA A 81 -40.10 -20.26 -14.13
CA ALA A 81 -39.53 -19.63 -15.32
C ALA A 81 -39.26 -18.13 -15.08
N GLU A 82 -40.16 -17.44 -14.38
CA GLU A 82 -39.96 -16.04 -13.99
C GLU A 82 -38.81 -15.89 -12.98
N ALA A 83 -38.74 -16.76 -11.97
CA ALA A 83 -37.64 -16.78 -11.01
C ALA A 83 -36.28 -17.06 -11.68
N GLN A 84 -36.25 -17.96 -12.67
CA GLN A 84 -35.06 -18.24 -13.48
C GLN A 84 -34.64 -17.01 -14.29
N LYS A 85 -35.59 -16.35 -14.98
CA LYS A 85 -35.32 -15.13 -15.74
C LYS A 85 -34.72 -14.03 -14.85
N ARG A 86 -35.28 -13.80 -13.66
CA ARG A 86 -34.74 -12.83 -12.68
C ARG A 86 -33.35 -13.20 -12.20
N THR A 87 -33.06 -14.49 -12.07
CA THR A 87 -31.72 -14.98 -11.72
C THR A 87 -30.72 -14.71 -12.84
N GLU A 88 -31.09 -14.97 -14.10
CA GLU A 88 -30.27 -14.69 -15.27
C GLU A 88 -29.98 -13.19 -15.41
N GLU A 89 -30.97 -12.32 -15.20
CA GLU A 89 -30.77 -10.86 -15.18
C GLU A 89 -29.75 -10.44 -14.12
N ARG A 90 -29.86 -10.95 -12.88
CA ARG A 90 -28.91 -10.67 -11.80
C ARG A 90 -27.50 -11.19 -12.09
N LEU A 91 -27.38 -12.35 -12.74
CA LEU A 91 -26.09 -12.90 -13.13
C LEU A 91 -25.41 -12.02 -14.19
N ASN A 92 -26.17 -11.50 -15.15
CA ASN A 92 -25.65 -10.58 -16.16
C ASN A 92 -25.18 -9.25 -15.51
N GLU A 93 -25.96 -8.69 -14.59
CA GLU A 93 -25.55 -7.50 -13.82
C GLU A 93 -24.26 -7.74 -13.03
N LEU A 94 -24.13 -8.92 -12.41
CA LEU A 94 -22.92 -9.30 -11.68
C LEU A 94 -21.70 -9.44 -12.60
N ALA A 95 -21.87 -10.06 -13.78
CA ALA A 95 -20.81 -10.20 -14.77
C ALA A 95 -20.32 -8.83 -15.30
N GLU A 96 -21.24 -7.89 -15.53
CA GLU A 96 -20.89 -6.52 -15.89
C GLU A 96 -20.15 -5.79 -14.77
N ALA A 97 -20.62 -5.94 -13.51
CA ALA A 97 -19.96 -5.34 -12.35
C ALA A 97 -18.55 -5.91 -12.14
N GLN A 98 -18.37 -7.22 -12.37
CA GLN A 98 -17.06 -7.87 -12.34
C GLN A 98 -16.15 -7.31 -13.44
N THR A 99 -16.63 -7.22 -14.68
CA THR A 99 -15.86 -6.66 -15.80
C THR A 99 -15.41 -5.21 -15.52
N LYS A 100 -16.29 -4.37 -14.97
CA LYS A 100 -15.95 -2.99 -14.56
C LYS A 100 -14.91 -2.97 -13.44
N SER A 101 -14.95 -3.94 -12.53
CA SER A 101 -13.97 -4.05 -11.43
C SER A 101 -12.60 -4.49 -11.94
N GLU A 102 -12.55 -5.45 -12.85
CA GLU A 102 -11.31 -5.89 -13.53
C GLU A 102 -10.65 -4.73 -14.29
N GLN A 103 -11.43 -3.95 -15.05
CA GLN A 103 -10.92 -2.75 -15.72
C GLN A 103 -10.33 -1.71 -14.75
N ARG A 104 -10.96 -1.52 -13.58
CA ARG A 104 -10.43 -0.63 -12.54
C ARG A 104 -9.12 -1.16 -11.96
N LEU A 105 -9.02 -2.48 -11.74
CA LEU A 105 -7.79 -3.12 -11.26
C LEU A 105 -6.64 -2.92 -12.25
N THR A 106 -6.86 -3.18 -13.53
CA THR A 106 -5.83 -2.95 -14.57
C THR A 106 -5.36 -1.49 -14.59
N ARG A 107 -6.27 -0.53 -14.44
CA ARG A 107 -5.91 0.89 -14.38
C ARG A 107 -5.09 1.24 -13.12
N ILE A 108 -5.41 0.62 -11.99
CA ILE A 108 -4.65 0.78 -10.75
C ILE A 108 -3.26 0.19 -10.89
N GLU A 109 -3.12 -1.00 -11.48
CA GLU A 109 -1.83 -1.64 -11.75
C GLU A 109 -0.93 -0.73 -12.61
N GLN A 110 -1.49 -0.14 -13.68
CA GLN A 110 -0.76 0.81 -14.51
C GLN A 110 -0.34 2.07 -13.71
N THR A 111 -1.25 2.63 -12.90
CA THR A 111 -0.94 3.81 -12.07
C THR A 111 0.17 3.51 -11.07
N ILE A 112 0.17 2.33 -10.46
CA ILE A 112 1.22 1.88 -9.53
C ILE A 112 2.56 1.75 -10.25
N ALA A 113 2.58 1.20 -11.46
CA ALA A 113 3.81 1.09 -12.26
C ALA A 113 4.39 2.48 -12.60
N GLU A 114 3.53 3.42 -13.02
CA GLU A 114 3.94 4.82 -13.31
C GLU A 114 4.47 5.53 -12.06
N LEU A 115 3.84 5.32 -10.90
CA LEU A 115 4.31 5.88 -9.62
C LEU A 115 5.67 5.29 -9.20
N ALA A 116 5.88 3.98 -9.39
CA ALA A 116 7.16 3.34 -9.08
C ALA A 116 8.30 3.88 -9.95
N GLU A 117 8.04 4.09 -11.24
CA GLU A 117 9.01 4.70 -12.18
C GLU A 117 9.35 6.15 -11.77
N ALA A 118 8.33 6.94 -11.43
CA ALA A 118 8.51 8.32 -10.97
C ALA A 118 9.30 8.41 -9.65
N GLN A 119 9.03 7.49 -8.72
CA GLN A 119 9.79 7.39 -7.47
C GLN A 119 11.26 7.05 -7.74
N LYS A 120 11.53 6.07 -8.61
CA LYS A 120 12.91 5.69 -8.97
C LYS A 120 13.68 6.86 -9.57
N ARG A 121 13.06 7.62 -10.49
CA ARG A 121 13.66 8.84 -11.05
C ARG A 121 13.97 9.88 -9.98
N THR A 122 13.04 10.09 -9.05
CA THR A 122 13.23 11.01 -7.93
C THR A 122 14.39 10.58 -7.03
N GLU A 123 14.52 9.29 -6.74
CA GLU A 123 15.64 8.75 -5.94
C GLU A 123 16.99 8.94 -6.64
N GLU A 124 17.05 8.78 -7.96
CA GLU A 124 18.25 9.03 -8.76
C GLU A 124 18.66 10.50 -8.74
N GLU A 125 17.72 11.43 -8.95
CA GLU A 125 17.96 12.88 -8.87
C GLU A 125 18.43 13.29 -7.47
N LEU A 126 17.84 12.72 -6.41
CA LEU A 126 18.25 12.96 -5.03
C LEU A 126 19.69 12.51 -4.76
N ARG A 127 20.08 11.34 -5.30
CA ARG A 127 21.48 10.85 -5.19
C ARG A 127 22.46 11.79 -5.88
N GLN A 128 22.10 12.30 -7.07
CA GLN A 128 22.92 13.29 -7.78
C GLN A 128 23.07 14.57 -6.95
N LEU A 129 21.97 15.11 -6.43
CA LEU A 129 21.97 16.31 -5.60
C LEU A 129 22.83 16.15 -4.34
N ILE A 130 22.75 15.00 -3.66
CA ILE A 130 23.60 14.70 -2.50
C ILE A 130 25.09 14.71 -2.90
N GLY A 131 25.42 14.13 -4.06
CA GLY A 131 26.77 14.12 -4.60
C GLY A 131 27.29 15.53 -4.91
N GLU A 132 26.48 16.36 -5.56
CA GLU A 132 26.83 17.77 -5.83
C GLU A 132 26.98 18.58 -4.54
N HIS A 133 26.06 18.41 -3.59
CA HIS A 133 26.12 19.09 -2.30
C HIS A 133 27.39 18.72 -1.51
N LYS A 134 27.84 17.46 -1.60
CA LYS A 134 29.13 17.04 -1.02
C LYS A 134 30.30 17.78 -1.65
N LYS A 135 30.36 17.86 -2.98
CA LYS A 135 31.40 18.61 -3.71
C LYS A 135 31.42 20.10 -3.32
N THR A 136 30.25 20.72 -3.25
CA THR A 136 30.13 22.12 -2.80
C THR A 136 30.68 22.31 -1.39
N ARG A 137 30.39 21.38 -0.46
CA ARG A 137 30.93 21.44 0.91
C ARG A 137 32.45 21.30 0.94
N GLU A 138 33.03 20.42 0.11
CA GLU A 138 34.49 20.28 -0.02
C GLU A 138 35.14 21.55 -0.56
N GLN A 139 34.55 22.15 -1.62
CA GLN A 139 35.02 23.41 -2.19
C GLN A 139 34.96 24.57 -1.19
N LEU A 140 33.86 24.69 -0.43
CA LEU A 140 33.74 25.69 0.64
C LEU A 140 34.79 25.48 1.75
N GLY A 141 35.15 24.23 2.06
CA GLY A 141 36.28 23.91 2.93
C GLY A 141 37.61 24.45 2.39
N GLY A 142 37.90 24.20 1.11
CA GLY A 142 39.09 24.73 0.43
C GLY A 142 39.17 26.26 0.40
N LEU A 143 38.04 26.94 0.19
CA LEU A 143 37.98 28.41 0.25
C LEU A 143 38.26 28.94 1.66
N THR A 144 37.79 28.25 2.70
CA THR A 144 38.07 28.62 4.10
C THR A 144 39.56 28.61 4.39
N HIS A 145 40.30 27.64 3.86
CA HIS A 145 41.77 27.60 3.97
C HIS A 145 42.43 28.76 3.24
N THR A 146 41.98 29.10 2.03
CA THR A 146 42.52 30.22 1.24
C THR A 146 42.39 31.56 1.96
N VAL A 147 41.21 31.83 2.56
CA VAL A 147 41.01 33.05 3.35
C VAL A 147 41.91 33.07 4.60
N GLY A 148 42.20 31.91 5.19
CA GLY A 148 43.18 31.76 6.26
C GLY A 148 44.61 32.11 5.83
N TYR A 149 45.07 31.59 4.70
CA TYR A 149 46.40 31.89 4.17
C TYR A 149 46.61 33.36 3.83
N VAL A 150 45.60 34.02 3.25
CA VAL A 150 45.65 35.47 2.98
C VAL A 150 45.82 36.27 4.29
N LEU A 151 45.16 35.85 5.37
CA LEU A 151 45.32 36.48 6.67
C LEU A 151 46.73 36.27 7.24
N GLU A 152 47.30 35.07 7.10
CA GLU A 152 48.68 34.75 7.51
C GLU A 152 49.69 35.60 6.73
N ASP A 153 49.56 35.70 5.40
CA ASP A 153 50.47 36.48 4.56
C ASP A 153 50.46 37.97 4.92
N ARG A 154 49.27 38.52 5.20
CA ARG A 154 49.12 39.91 5.69
C ARG A 154 49.76 40.07 7.07
N ALA A 155 49.61 39.07 7.94
CA ALA A 155 50.25 39.05 9.25
C ALA A 155 51.78 39.11 9.13
N TYR A 156 52.40 38.29 8.28
CA TYR A 156 53.85 38.29 8.12
C TYR A 156 54.40 39.64 7.64
N LYS A 157 53.66 40.35 6.78
CA LYS A 157 54.06 41.68 6.29
C LYS A 157 53.81 42.80 7.31
N GLY A 158 52.68 42.78 8.01
CA GLY A 158 52.25 43.88 8.88
C GLY A 158 52.72 43.80 10.34
N LEU A 159 52.86 42.59 10.88
CA LEU A 159 53.20 42.39 12.30
C LEU A 159 54.54 42.97 12.73
N PRO A 160 55.63 42.95 11.93
CA PRO A 160 56.92 43.46 12.40
C PRO A 160 56.85 44.89 12.93
N GLU A 161 56.20 45.80 12.19
CA GLU A 161 56.09 47.20 12.58
C GLU A 161 55.12 47.42 13.75
N LEU A 162 54.00 46.68 13.78
CA LEU A 162 53.02 46.77 14.86
C LEU A 162 53.59 46.28 16.20
N ILE A 163 54.35 45.17 16.19
CA ILE A 163 54.94 44.60 17.40
C ILE A 163 56.09 45.47 17.91
N LYS A 164 56.96 46.00 17.02
CA LYS A 164 58.01 46.96 17.41
C LYS A 164 57.41 48.16 18.14
N ARG A 165 56.31 48.72 17.61
CA ARG A 165 55.60 49.85 18.22
C ARG A 165 55.00 49.47 19.58
N ASP A 166 54.24 48.39 19.65
CA ASP A 166 53.41 48.07 20.82
C ASP A 166 54.22 47.44 21.97
N PHE A 167 55.32 46.75 21.67
CA PHE A 167 56.16 46.04 22.65
C PHE A 167 57.57 46.63 22.78
N ALA A 168 57.85 47.77 22.15
CA ALA A 168 59.16 48.44 22.15
C ALA A 168 60.31 47.49 21.76
N LEU A 169 60.09 46.64 20.76
CA LEU A 169 61.16 45.80 20.19
C LEU A 169 62.06 46.64 19.28
N GLN A 170 63.38 46.53 19.46
CA GLN A 170 64.37 47.22 18.63
C GLN A 170 64.55 46.51 17.27
N THR A 171 64.55 45.18 17.29
CA THR A 171 64.72 44.33 16.10
C THR A 171 63.82 43.11 16.16
N ILE A 172 63.40 42.64 14.99
CA ILE A 172 62.69 41.37 14.79
C ILE A 172 63.47 40.63 13.70
N ASP A 173 63.94 39.43 14.02
CA ASP A 173 64.80 38.63 13.15
C ASP A 173 63.98 37.99 12.02
N PHE A 174 62.83 37.43 12.36
CA PHE A 174 61.92 36.80 11.42
C PHE A 174 60.49 36.74 11.99
N ILE A 175 59.53 36.62 11.09
CA ILE A 175 58.17 36.18 11.39
C ILE A 175 57.77 35.19 10.29
N LYS A 176 57.52 33.94 10.66
CA LYS A 176 57.13 32.87 9.72
C LYS A 176 56.27 31.83 10.40
N ARG A 177 55.61 31.00 9.60
CA ARG A 177 55.07 29.71 10.06
C ARG A 177 56.21 28.74 10.30
N ASP A 178 56.18 28.02 11.41
CA ASP A 178 57.19 26.99 11.69
C ASP A 178 56.62 25.83 12.53
N TYR A 179 57.31 24.70 12.50
CA TYR A 179 57.00 23.51 13.27
C TYR A 179 58.03 23.31 14.39
N ILE A 180 57.57 23.23 15.63
CA ILE A 180 58.43 23.03 16.80
C ILE A 180 58.30 21.58 17.26
N GLU A 181 59.41 20.85 17.27
CA GLU A 181 59.44 19.47 17.76
C GLU A 181 59.31 19.44 19.29
N ILE A 182 58.23 18.81 19.79
CA ILE A 182 57.95 18.69 21.23
C ILE A 182 58.38 17.36 21.82
N SER A 183 58.50 16.32 21.00
CA SER A 183 59.02 14.99 21.34
C SER A 183 59.45 14.29 20.05
N PRO A 184 60.21 13.19 20.09
CA PRO A 184 60.67 12.50 18.87
C PRO A 184 59.50 12.25 17.89
N ASN A 185 59.62 12.76 16.66
CA ASN A 185 58.62 12.68 15.59
C ASN A 185 57.25 13.33 15.91
N ARG A 186 57.19 14.26 16.87
CA ARG A 186 55.96 15.02 17.19
C ARG A 186 56.23 16.51 17.13
N TYR A 187 55.53 17.19 16.24
CA TYR A 187 55.66 18.61 15.99
C TYR A 187 54.37 19.35 16.34
N GLU A 188 54.52 20.55 16.91
CA GLU A 188 53.43 21.51 17.05
C GLU A 188 53.62 22.65 16.05
N GLU A 189 52.58 22.96 15.31
CA GLU A 189 52.58 24.01 14.29
C GLU A 189 52.16 25.35 14.88
N ILE A 190 52.95 26.38 14.63
CA ILE A 190 52.66 27.75 15.06
C ILE A 190 52.55 28.64 13.82
N ASN A 191 51.40 29.32 13.65
CA ASN A 191 51.16 30.17 12.48
C ASN A 191 52.14 31.35 12.47
N ILE A 192 52.33 31.99 13.62
CA ILE A 192 53.26 33.11 13.74
C ILE A 192 54.34 32.75 14.74
N PHE A 193 55.53 32.45 14.23
CA PHE A 193 56.73 32.21 15.01
C PHE A 193 57.77 33.25 14.65
N GLY A 194 58.27 33.97 15.65
CA GLY A 194 59.25 35.03 15.47
C GLY A 194 60.14 35.23 16.67
N LYS A 195 61.22 35.97 16.45
CA LYS A 195 62.18 36.34 17.48
C LYS A 195 62.49 37.82 17.40
N GLY A 196 62.53 38.49 18.53
CA GLY A 196 62.88 39.90 18.62
C GLY A 196 63.76 40.21 19.82
N ARG A 197 64.31 41.42 19.84
CA ARG A 197 65.22 41.88 20.90
C ARG A 197 64.85 43.28 21.38
N THR A 198 64.94 43.48 22.70
CA THR A 198 64.87 44.78 23.37
C THR A 198 65.99 44.84 24.41
N ASP A 199 66.83 45.88 24.36
CA ASP A 199 67.90 46.13 25.34
C ASP A 199 68.79 44.90 25.60
N GLY A 200 69.14 44.18 24.53
CA GLY A 200 69.96 42.96 24.58
C GLY A 200 69.26 41.70 25.08
N LYS A 201 67.98 41.75 25.48
CA LYS A 201 67.18 40.58 25.89
C LYS A 201 66.36 40.04 24.72
N GLU A 202 66.42 38.72 24.53
CA GLU A 202 65.65 38.03 23.49
C GLU A 202 64.23 37.73 23.95
N LYS A 203 63.25 37.98 23.06
CA LYS A 203 61.84 37.68 23.24
C LYS A 203 61.31 36.84 22.08
N TRP A 204 60.49 35.86 22.38
CA TRP A 204 59.80 35.03 21.38
C TRP A 204 58.44 35.62 21.06
N ILE A 205 58.12 35.71 19.78
CA ILE A 205 56.81 36.14 19.28
C ILE A 205 56.09 34.87 18.83
N LEU A 206 54.97 34.57 19.49
CA LEU A 206 54.17 33.38 19.22
C LEU A 206 52.74 33.82 18.93
N GLY A 207 52.15 33.31 17.85
CA GLY A 207 50.79 33.69 17.49
C GLY A 207 50.03 32.75 16.59
N GLU A 208 48.71 32.97 16.58
CA GLU A 208 47.74 32.19 15.81
C GLU A 208 46.86 33.11 14.96
N CYS A 209 46.62 32.71 13.71
CA CYS A 209 45.77 33.44 12.77
C CYS A 209 44.39 32.80 12.74
N LYS A 210 43.34 33.58 12.95
CA LYS A 210 41.97 33.08 12.85
C LYS A 210 41.03 34.06 12.18
N THR A 211 40.35 33.62 11.12
CA THR A 211 39.45 34.49 10.34
C THR A 211 38.40 35.16 11.21
N GLN A 212 37.80 34.40 12.12
CA GLN A 212 36.97 34.91 13.22
C GLN A 212 37.44 34.29 14.54
N LEU A 213 37.91 35.13 15.46
CA LEU A 213 38.44 34.69 16.74
C LEU A 213 37.30 34.35 17.73
N LYS A 214 37.36 33.16 18.33
CA LYS A 214 36.47 32.72 19.41
C LYS A 214 37.27 32.47 20.70
N LYS A 215 36.58 32.39 21.84
CA LYS A 215 37.21 32.06 23.15
C LYS A 215 37.94 30.72 23.11
N THR A 216 37.33 29.72 22.46
CA THR A 216 37.91 28.38 22.30
C THR A 216 39.21 28.39 21.48
N ASP A 217 39.35 29.31 20.53
CA ASP A 217 40.58 29.46 19.74
C ASP A 217 41.72 30.00 20.62
N ILE A 218 41.42 30.98 21.49
CA ILE A 218 42.39 31.51 22.46
C ILE A 218 42.83 30.42 23.44
N ASP A 219 41.89 29.62 23.95
CA ASP A 219 42.22 28.53 24.87
C ASP A 219 43.09 27.45 24.19
N SER A 220 42.75 27.10 22.93
CA SER A 220 43.54 26.16 22.13
C SER A 220 44.95 26.67 21.86
N PHE A 221 45.06 27.96 21.49
CA PHE A 221 46.34 28.64 21.29
C PHE A 221 47.21 28.55 22.56
N LEU A 222 46.69 28.96 23.71
CA LEU A 222 47.42 28.92 24.97
C LEU A 222 47.83 27.50 25.37
N ASN A 223 46.99 26.50 25.08
CA ASN A 223 47.33 25.10 25.31
C ASN A 223 48.46 24.62 24.40
N LYS A 224 48.54 25.07 23.14
CA LYS A 224 49.71 24.82 22.27
C LYS A 224 50.97 25.45 22.86
N ILE A 225 50.88 26.72 23.30
CA ILE A 225 52.02 27.44 23.90
C ILE A 225 52.56 26.71 25.12
N LYS A 226 51.69 26.21 26.01
CA LYS A 226 52.12 25.43 27.19
C LYS A 226 52.97 24.21 26.84
N LYS A 227 52.73 23.56 25.70
CA LYS A 227 53.49 22.37 25.26
C LYS A 227 54.89 22.73 24.77
N ILE A 228 55.06 23.90 24.15
CA ILE A 228 56.33 24.36 23.58
C ILE A 228 57.12 25.29 24.51
N GLU A 229 56.48 25.82 25.56
CA GLU A 229 57.05 26.85 26.42
C GLU A 229 58.34 26.41 27.12
N SER A 230 58.44 25.14 27.53
CA SER A 230 59.63 24.57 28.17
C SER A 230 60.85 24.52 27.24
N LEU A 231 60.64 24.55 25.92
CA LEU A 231 61.68 24.50 24.90
C LEU A 231 62.20 25.89 24.53
N LEU A 232 61.38 26.93 24.74
CA LEU A 232 61.69 28.31 24.39
C LEU A 232 62.11 29.11 25.62
N LYS A 233 63.42 29.33 25.77
CA LYS A 233 64.01 30.18 26.82
C LYS A 233 63.82 31.66 26.46
N GLY A 234 63.30 32.45 27.39
CA GLY A 234 63.06 33.89 27.23
C GLY A 234 61.60 34.29 27.44
N GLU A 235 61.36 35.60 27.41
CA GLU A 235 60.02 36.19 27.50
C GLU A 235 59.23 35.92 26.22
N LYS A 236 57.91 35.73 26.35
CA LYS A 236 57.02 35.34 25.23
C LYS A 236 55.96 36.41 25.04
N ILE A 237 55.86 36.91 23.82
CA ILE A 237 54.83 37.82 23.36
C ILE A 237 53.79 36.97 22.63
N LEU A 238 52.58 36.93 23.18
CA LEU A 238 51.48 36.13 22.67
C LEU A 238 50.54 37.01 21.86
N ILE A 239 50.35 36.68 20.58
CA ILE A 239 49.54 37.47 19.66
C ILE A 239 48.52 36.62 18.93
N THR A 240 47.40 37.24 18.53
CA THR A 240 46.44 36.63 17.61
C THR A 240 46.10 37.63 16.51
N VAL A 241 45.92 37.13 15.29
CA VAL A 241 45.55 37.95 14.14
C VAL A 241 44.19 37.51 13.63
N THR A 242 43.26 38.45 13.44
CA THR A 242 41.89 38.13 13.03
C THR A 242 41.23 39.17 12.13
N TYR A 243 40.24 38.78 11.31
CA TYR A 243 39.37 39.78 10.66
C TYR A 243 38.37 40.34 11.66
N GLN A 244 37.87 39.51 12.59
CA GLN A 244 36.82 39.92 13.51
C GLN A 244 36.86 39.15 14.85
N ALA A 245 36.58 39.88 15.93
CA ALA A 245 36.39 39.37 17.28
C ALA A 245 35.29 40.18 17.96
N SER A 246 34.36 39.51 18.65
CA SER A 246 33.32 40.19 19.44
C SER A 246 33.92 40.82 20.71
N PRO A 247 33.30 41.88 21.29
CA PRO A 247 33.83 42.52 22.49
C PRO A 247 34.12 41.55 23.66
N PRO A 248 33.26 40.56 23.97
CA PRO A 248 33.55 39.58 25.02
C PRO A 248 34.77 38.68 24.73
N VAL A 249 35.09 38.43 23.45
CA VAL A 249 36.29 37.67 23.06
C VAL A 249 37.54 38.55 23.19
N ARG A 250 37.44 39.84 22.84
CA ARG A 250 38.55 40.80 22.98
C ARG A 250 38.96 40.97 24.44
N GLN A 251 37.97 41.14 25.32
CA GLN A 251 38.20 41.22 26.76
C GLN A 251 38.85 39.93 27.27
N TYR A 252 38.34 38.77 26.85
CA TYR A 252 38.90 37.48 27.25
C TYR A 252 40.36 37.29 26.81
N ALA A 253 40.72 37.69 25.58
CA ALA A 253 42.11 37.65 25.11
C ALA A 253 43.02 38.54 25.98
N GLN A 254 42.56 39.76 26.30
CA GLN A 254 43.30 40.70 27.14
C GLN A 254 43.51 40.14 28.56
N GLU A 255 42.47 39.57 29.18
CA GLU A 255 42.54 38.90 30.48
C GLU A 255 43.56 37.74 30.49
N LYS A 256 43.74 37.07 29.35
CA LYS A 256 44.72 36.00 29.17
C LYS A 256 46.10 36.47 28.71
N GLY A 257 46.33 37.77 28.61
CA GLY A 257 47.61 38.34 28.17
C GLY A 257 47.91 38.14 26.68
N VAL A 258 46.89 37.89 25.86
CA VAL A 258 47.02 37.71 24.41
C VAL A 258 46.64 39.00 23.69
N LYS A 259 47.59 39.58 22.96
CA LYS A 259 47.34 40.78 22.16
C LYS A 259 46.63 40.42 20.85
N ILE A 260 45.55 41.13 20.53
CA ILE A 260 44.85 40.97 19.26
C ILE A 260 45.32 42.05 18.29
N TYR A 261 45.63 41.65 17.06
CA TYR A 261 45.75 42.52 15.90
C TYR A 261 44.65 42.19 14.89
N PHE A 262 44.03 43.23 14.34
CA PHE A 262 43.03 43.07 13.29
C PHE A 262 43.67 43.20 11.92
N SER A 263 43.15 42.45 10.97
CA SER A 263 43.62 42.46 9.58
C SER A 263 43.68 43.87 8.98
N TYR A 264 42.78 44.79 9.32
CA TYR A 264 42.75 46.15 8.79
C TYR A 264 43.92 47.03 9.29
N GLU A 265 44.65 46.59 10.33
CA GLU A 265 45.86 47.26 10.81
C GLU A 265 47.09 46.89 9.97
N MET A 266 46.94 45.96 9.02
CA MET A 266 48.00 45.40 8.21
C MET A 266 47.80 45.77 6.74
N PRO A 267 48.90 45.92 5.96
CA PRO A 267 48.82 46.18 4.54
C PRO A 267 48.03 45.08 3.80
N LEU A 268 47.49 45.44 2.64
CA LEU A 268 46.88 44.50 1.70
C LEU A 268 47.95 43.67 0.98
#